data_AF-A0A3P7JLJ0-F1
#
_entry.id   AF-A0A3P7JLJ0-F1
#
_cell.length_a   1.000
_cell.length_b   1.000
_cell.length_c   1.000
_cell.angle_alpha   90.00
_cell.angle_beta   90.00
_cell.angle_gamma   90.00
#
_symmetry.space_group_name_H-M   'P 1'
#
loop_
_entity.id
_entity.type
_entity.pdbx_description
1 polymer ?
#
loop_
_entity_poly.entity_id
_entity_poly.type
_entity_poly.pdbx_seq_one_letter_code
_entity_poly.pdbx_strand_id
1 'polypeptide(L)'
;MAVLKLLTLLLIVHLAYGGPPGTTGDLNSPKLKELVEKDAKQYLESFGYMSKFKADKKSESKTQEPSKYDLQTALRRFQKAFLIYRSGIVDVPTHSKMNEYRCGNKDMHEGEDLKDDLQY
;
A
#
# COMPACT_ATOMS: atom_id res chain seq x y z
N MET A 1 23.34 40.97 23.35
CA MET A 1 21.96 40.75 22.83
C MET A 1 21.92 39.98 21.50
N ALA A 2 22.94 39.17 21.15
CA ALA A 2 22.95 38.36 19.92
C ALA A 2 22.47 36.91 20.15
N VAL A 3 22.75 36.35 21.34
CA VAL A 3 22.45 34.95 21.68
C VAL A 3 20.94 34.68 21.78
N LEU A 4 20.17 35.65 22.29
CA LEU A 4 18.72 35.53 22.43
C LEU A 4 17.97 35.50 21.08
N LYS A 5 18.53 36.15 20.05
CA LYS A 5 17.96 36.13 18.69
C LYS A 5 18.27 34.84 17.92
N LEU A 6 19.38 34.17 18.26
CA LEU A 6 19.73 32.89 17.65
C LEU A 6 18.87 31.74 18.18
N LEU A 7 18.50 31.80 19.48
CA LEU A 7 17.65 30.79 20.11
C LEU A 7 16.19 30.87 19.61
N THR A 8 15.68 32.07 19.35
CA THR A 8 14.32 32.23 18.80
C THR A 8 14.21 31.78 17.34
N LEU A 9 15.30 31.84 16.57
CA LEU A 9 15.31 31.34 15.19
C LEU A 9 15.25 29.80 15.12
N LEU A 10 15.92 29.10 16.05
CA LEU A 10 15.95 27.62 16.12
C LEU A 10 14.60 27.01 16.54
N LEU A 11 13.79 27.74 17.32
CA LEU A 11 12.45 27.31 17.73
C LEU A 11 11.42 27.33 16.57
N ILE A 12 11.61 28.19 15.57
CA ILE A 12 10.71 28.27 14.41
C ILE A 12 10.96 27.13 13.42
N VAL A 13 12.18 26.59 13.36
CA VAL A 13 12.54 25.48 12.45
C VAL A 13 11.83 24.17 12.84
N HIS A 14 11.42 24.00 14.10
CA HIS A 14 10.73 22.78 14.54
C HIS A 14 9.20 22.81 14.36
N LEU A 15 8.62 23.98 14.01
CA LEU A 15 7.16 24.13 13.83
C LEU A 15 6.70 24.02 12.37
N ALA A 16 7.63 23.84 11.43
CA ALA A 16 7.35 23.84 9.99
C ALA A 16 7.64 22.48 9.31
N TYR A 17 7.32 21.37 9.98
CA TYR A 17 7.12 20.07 9.29
C TYR A 17 5.66 19.90 8.86
N GLY A 18 5.08 20.96 8.30
CA GLY A 18 3.85 20.88 7.53
C GLY A 18 4.22 20.92 6.06
N GLY A 19 4.43 19.75 5.45
CA GLY A 19 4.50 19.65 3.98
C GLY A 19 3.26 20.31 3.35
N PRO A 20 3.33 20.77 2.08
CA PRO A 20 2.22 21.44 1.41
C PRO A 20 0.89 20.72 1.65
N PRO A 21 -0.21 21.44 1.92
CA PRO A 21 -1.51 20.82 2.21
C PRO A 21 -1.87 19.81 1.11
N GLY A 22 -2.01 18.53 1.48
CA GLY A 22 -2.16 17.40 0.56
C GLY A 22 -0.92 16.52 0.36
N THR A 23 0.22 16.82 1.00
CA THR A 23 1.48 16.06 0.83
C THR A 23 2.06 15.47 2.13
N THR A 24 1.48 15.77 3.29
CA THR A 24 1.96 15.30 4.62
C THR A 24 1.46 13.91 5.01
N GLY A 25 0.96 13.13 4.05
CA GLY A 25 0.83 11.67 4.14
C GLY A 25 0.00 11.12 5.30
N ASP A 26 -0.90 11.89 5.92
CA ASP A 26 -1.74 11.31 6.96
C ASP A 26 -2.88 10.48 6.33
N LEU A 27 -2.70 9.16 6.32
CA LEU A 27 -3.70 8.20 5.86
C LEU A 27 -4.64 7.74 6.99
N ASN A 28 -4.55 8.32 8.19
CA ASN A 28 -5.32 7.86 9.35
C ASN A 28 -6.76 8.36 9.40
N SER A 29 -7.16 9.30 8.52
CA SER A 29 -8.57 9.69 8.47
C SER A 29 -9.45 8.51 8.00
N PRO A 30 -10.59 8.23 8.65
CA PRO A 30 -11.41 7.06 8.30
C PRO A 30 -11.83 7.01 6.83
N LYS A 31 -12.22 8.16 6.26
CA LYS A 31 -12.66 8.28 4.87
C LYS A 31 -11.52 8.03 3.87
N LEU A 32 -10.33 8.57 4.13
CA LEU A 32 -9.17 8.33 3.26
C LEU A 32 -8.72 6.88 3.35
N LYS A 33 -8.72 6.31 4.56
CA LYS A 33 -8.35 4.91 4.78
C LYS A 33 -9.23 3.97 3.97
N GLU A 34 -10.55 4.18 3.96
CA GLU A 34 -11.47 3.38 3.15
C GLU A 34 -11.17 3.47 1.65
N LEU A 35 -10.95 4.70 1.14
CA LEU A 35 -10.64 4.93 -0.27
C LEU A 35 -9.31 4.27 -0.68
N VAL A 36 -8.27 4.47 0.12
CA VAL A 36 -6.93 3.94 -0.13
C VAL A 36 -6.89 2.42 -0.02
N GLU A 37 -7.61 1.82 0.94
CA GLU A 37 -7.73 0.36 1.02
C GLU A 37 -8.50 -0.22 -0.18
N LYS A 38 -9.51 0.50 -0.69
CA LYS A 38 -10.23 0.10 -1.91
C LYS A 38 -9.31 0.13 -3.14
N ASP A 39 -8.54 1.20 -3.32
CA ASP A 39 -7.60 1.31 -4.44
C ASP A 39 -6.48 0.26 -4.35
N ALA A 40 -5.95 0.03 -3.15
CA ALA A 40 -4.95 -1.00 -2.91
C ALA A 40 -5.48 -2.41 -3.23
N LYS A 41 -6.73 -2.71 -2.87
CA LYS A 41 -7.37 -3.98 -3.24
C LYS A 41 -7.37 -4.17 -4.76
N GLN A 42 -7.85 -3.18 -5.51
CA GLN A 42 -7.89 -3.25 -6.98
C GLN A 42 -6.49 -3.39 -7.58
N TYR A 43 -5.50 -2.68 -7.04
CA TYR A 43 -4.10 -2.79 -7.47
C TYR A 43 -3.56 -4.20 -7.24
N LEU A 44 -3.71 -4.73 -6.02
CA LEU A 44 -3.18 -6.03 -5.62
C LEU A 44 -3.83 -7.18 -6.42
N GLU A 45 -5.11 -7.08 -6.78
CA GLU A 45 -5.75 -8.02 -7.69
C GLU A 45 -5.20 -7.93 -9.12
N SER A 46 -5.04 -6.71 -9.62
CA SER A 46 -4.60 -6.46 -11.00
C SER A 46 -3.20 -7.04 -11.25
N PHE A 47 -2.31 -6.88 -10.27
CA PHE A 47 -0.93 -7.39 -10.32
C PHE A 47 -0.76 -8.80 -9.72
N GLY A 48 -1.86 -9.41 -9.27
CA GLY A 48 -1.91 -10.81 -8.87
C GLY A 48 -1.37 -11.14 -7.49
N TYR A 49 -1.18 -10.15 -6.61
CA TYR A 49 -0.85 -10.35 -5.19
C TYR A 49 -2.02 -10.90 -4.36
N MET A 50 -3.23 -10.76 -4.88
CA MET A 50 -4.49 -11.19 -4.26
C MET A 50 -5.37 -11.87 -5.31
N SER A 51 -6.10 -12.92 -4.90
CA SER A 51 -7.13 -13.55 -5.73
C SER A 51 -8.27 -12.57 -6.02
N LYS A 52 -8.92 -12.69 -7.17
CA LYS A 52 -10.10 -11.87 -7.48
C LYS A 52 -11.21 -12.08 -6.45
N PHE A 53 -11.82 -10.99 -5.98
CA PHE A 53 -13.09 -11.04 -5.25
C PHE A 53 -14.12 -11.73 -6.14
N LYS A 54 -14.53 -12.95 -5.78
CA LYS A 54 -15.72 -13.57 -6.36
C LYS A 54 -16.91 -12.83 -5.77
N ALA A 55 -17.52 -11.93 -6.55
CA ALA A 55 -18.85 -11.43 -6.22
C ALA A 55 -19.77 -12.66 -6.09
N ASP A 56 -20.38 -12.85 -4.92
CA ASP A 56 -21.20 -14.02 -4.58
C ASP A 56 -22.11 -14.44 -5.71
N LYS A 57 -21.70 -15.47 -6.45
CA LYS A 57 -22.61 -16.33 -7.20
C LYS A 57 -22.76 -17.59 -6.40
N LYS A 58 -23.89 -17.65 -5.70
CA LYS A 58 -24.56 -18.83 -5.17
C LYS A 58 -24.24 -20.08 -6.02
N SER A 59 -23.19 -20.82 -5.67
CA SER A 59 -22.96 -22.18 -6.14
C SER A 59 -22.09 -22.93 -5.16
N GLU A 60 -22.58 -24.07 -4.73
CA GLU A 60 -21.96 -25.03 -3.83
C GLU A 60 -20.60 -25.51 -4.37
N SER A 61 -19.55 -24.81 -3.99
CA SER A 61 -18.22 -25.36 -3.75
C SER A 61 -17.59 -24.38 -2.75
N LYS A 62 -16.92 -24.88 -1.70
CA LYS A 62 -16.46 -24.08 -0.56
C LYS A 62 -15.64 -22.88 -1.03
N THR A 63 -16.33 -21.75 -1.22
CA THR A 63 -15.75 -20.46 -1.56
C THR A 63 -15.33 -19.85 -0.24
N GLN A 64 -14.05 -19.98 0.07
CA GLN A 64 -13.48 -19.29 1.21
C GLN A 64 -13.34 -17.83 0.77
N GLU A 65 -14.21 -16.96 1.29
CA GLU A 65 -14.01 -15.51 1.14
C GLU A 65 -12.59 -15.18 1.60
N PRO A 66 -11.85 -14.33 0.86
CA PRO A 66 -10.62 -13.77 1.36
C PRO A 66 -10.94 -12.98 2.65
N SER A 67 -10.60 -13.55 3.79
CA SER A 67 -10.70 -12.90 5.09
C SER A 67 -9.91 -11.58 5.10
N LYS A 68 -10.11 -10.75 6.13
CA LYS A 68 -9.27 -9.56 6.40
C LYS A 68 -7.76 -9.86 6.36
N TYR A 69 -7.35 -11.11 6.59
CA TYR A 69 -5.97 -11.56 6.48
C TYR A 69 -5.43 -11.55 5.04
N ASP A 70 -6.28 -11.60 4.02
CA ASP A 70 -5.86 -11.68 2.63
C ASP A 70 -5.34 -10.34 2.09
N LEU A 71 -5.98 -9.21 2.44
CA LEU A 71 -5.43 -7.90 2.13
C LEU A 71 -4.08 -7.67 2.83
N GLN A 72 -4.00 -7.96 4.13
CA GLN A 72 -2.77 -7.80 4.89
C GLN A 72 -1.64 -8.68 4.33
N THR A 73 -1.96 -9.92 3.94
CA THR A 73 -0.99 -10.84 3.37
C THR A 73 -0.54 -10.38 1.98
N ALA A 74 -1.47 -9.96 1.12
CA ALA A 74 -1.17 -9.40 -0.20
C ALA A 74 -0.30 -8.13 -0.09
N LEU A 75 -0.59 -7.24 0.87
CA LEU A 75 0.25 -6.07 1.16
C LEU A 75 1.66 -6.46 1.57
N ARG A 76 1.82 -7.47 2.43
CA ARG A 76 3.15 -7.96 2.82
C ARG A 76 3.92 -8.57 1.64
N ARG A 77 3.24 -9.23 0.70
CA ARG A 77 3.85 -9.73 -0.55
C ARG A 77 4.33 -8.57 -1.42
N PHE A 78 3.49 -7.57 -1.66
CA PHE A 78 3.84 -6.36 -2.41
C PHE A 78 5.01 -5.62 -1.75
N GLN A 79 4.93 -5.37 -0.45
CA GLN A 79 5.98 -4.68 0.30
C GLN A 79 7.32 -5.41 0.22
N LYS A 80 7.28 -6.76 0.27
CA LYS A 80 8.46 -7.60 0.04
C LYS A 80 9.01 -7.43 -1.38
N ALA A 81 8.16 -7.49 -2.41
CA ALA A 81 8.57 -7.41 -3.82
C ALA A 81 9.27 -6.07 -4.15
N PHE A 82 8.83 -4.97 -3.53
CA PHE A 82 9.40 -3.64 -3.73
C PHE A 82 10.40 -3.22 -2.65
N LEU A 83 10.83 -4.14 -1.78
CA LEU A 83 11.83 -3.89 -0.74
C LEU A 83 11.48 -2.73 0.20
N ILE A 84 10.19 -2.54 0.50
CA ILE A 84 9.70 -1.58 1.50
C ILE A 84 9.30 -2.30 2.80
N TYR A 85 9.12 -1.54 3.88
CA TYR A 85 8.80 -2.11 5.20
C TYR A 85 7.50 -2.93 5.16
N ARG A 86 7.55 -4.16 5.70
CA ARG A 86 6.46 -5.15 5.62
C ARG A 86 5.40 -4.93 6.72
N SER A 87 4.79 -3.76 6.76
CA SER A 87 3.77 -3.39 7.74
C SER A 87 2.46 -4.17 7.58
N GLY A 88 2.13 -4.60 6.36
CA GLY A 88 0.84 -5.21 6.03
C GLY A 88 -0.35 -4.26 6.11
N ILE A 89 -0.10 -2.95 6.08
CA ILE A 89 -1.11 -1.89 5.97
C ILE A 89 -0.75 -0.99 4.78
N VAL A 90 -1.72 -0.21 4.30
CA VAL A 90 -1.46 0.80 3.27
C VAL A 90 -0.94 2.07 3.94
N ASP A 91 0.34 2.04 4.34
CA ASP A 91 1.07 3.21 4.83
C ASP A 91 1.52 4.12 3.68
N VAL A 92 2.07 5.29 4.01
CA VAL A 92 2.49 6.28 3.00
C VAL A 92 3.48 5.70 1.99
N PRO A 93 4.56 5.01 2.39
CA PRO A 93 5.47 4.40 1.40
C PRO A 93 4.78 3.38 0.50
N THR A 94 3.88 2.55 1.05
CA THR A 94 3.13 1.56 0.27
C THR A 94 2.23 2.23 -0.74
N HIS A 95 1.44 3.23 -0.33
CA HIS A 95 0.55 3.97 -1.21
C HIS A 95 1.33 4.73 -2.29
N SER A 96 2.41 5.42 -1.92
CA SER A 96 3.28 6.11 -2.88
C SER A 96 3.83 5.14 -3.93
N LYS A 97 4.27 3.95 -3.52
CA LYS A 97 4.81 2.95 -4.43
C LYS A 97 3.76 2.39 -5.40
N MET A 98 2.53 2.18 -4.94
CA MET A 98 1.42 1.74 -5.78
C MET A 98 1.02 2.78 -6.84
N ASN A 99 1.29 4.06 -6.60
CA ASN A 99 0.98 5.17 -7.53
C ASN A 99 2.10 5.49 -8.53
N GLU A 100 3.21 4.77 -8.51
CA GLU A 100 4.25 4.91 -9.53
C GLU A 100 3.83 4.30 -10.87
N TYR A 101 4.23 4.93 -11.97
CA TYR A 101 4.03 4.37 -13.30
C TYR A 101 4.84 3.08 -13.48
N ARG A 102 4.23 2.06 -14.08
CA ARG A 102 4.85 0.74 -14.27
C ARG A 102 4.22 -0.02 -15.44
N CYS A 103 4.82 -1.15 -15.80
CA CYS A 103 4.22 -2.07 -16.78
C CYS A 103 2.95 -2.72 -16.22
N GLY A 104 2.05 -3.13 -17.12
CA GLY A 104 0.79 -3.81 -16.79
C GLY A 104 0.92 -5.33 -16.62
N ASN A 105 2.13 -5.89 -16.65
CA ASN A 105 2.35 -7.31 -16.39
C ASN A 105 2.13 -7.60 -14.90
N LYS A 106 1.56 -8.78 -14.61
CA LYS A 106 1.42 -9.26 -13.24
C LYS A 106 2.78 -9.53 -12.62
N ASP A 107 2.86 -9.33 -11.31
CA ASP A 107 4.04 -9.70 -10.52
C ASP A 107 3.91 -11.12 -9.96
N MET A 108 2.67 -11.56 -9.72
CA MET A 108 2.32 -12.83 -9.11
C MET A 108 1.07 -13.44 -9.78
N HIS A 109 0.83 -14.72 -9.52
CA HIS A 109 -0.39 -15.42 -9.90
C HIS A 109 -1.20 -15.78 -8.65
N GLU A 110 -2.20 -14.97 -8.32
CA GLU A 110 -3.11 -15.19 -7.18
C GLU A 110 -2.38 -15.33 -5.82
N GLY A 111 -1.27 -14.61 -5.65
CA GLY A 111 -0.44 -14.60 -4.44
C GLY A 111 0.74 -15.56 -4.46
N GLU A 112 0.90 -16.33 -5.54
CA GLU A 112 2.04 -17.20 -5.79
C GLU A 112 3.02 -16.56 -6.78
N ASP A 113 4.30 -16.92 -6.68
CA ASP A 113 5.32 -16.48 -7.63
C ASP A 113 4.99 -17.01 -9.04
N LEU A 114 5.30 -16.22 -10.07
CA LEU A 114 5.14 -16.67 -11.45
C LEU A 114 6.08 -17.85 -11.69
N LYS A 115 5.54 -18.94 -12.26
CA LYS A 115 6.38 -20.05 -12.71
C LYS A 115 7.10 -19.61 -13.97
N ASP A 116 8.42 -19.68 -13.95
CA ASP A 116 9.20 -19.58 -15.17
C ASP A 116 8.92 -20.83 -16.01
N ASP A 117 8.21 -20.67 -17.14
CA ASP A 117 8.10 -21.70 -18.18
C ASP A 117 9.43 -21.84 -18.95
N LEU A 118 10.56 -21.86 -18.23
CA LEU A 118 11.86 -22.23 -18.77
C LEU A 118 11.93 -23.76 -18.87
N GLN A 119 11.10 -24.32 -19.77
CA GLN A 119 11.39 -25.62 -20.36
C GLN A 119 12.52 -25.41 -21.37
N TYR A 120 13.74 -25.72 -20.97
CA TYR A 120 14.87 -25.95 -21.88
C TYR A 120 14.85 -27.41 -22.36
#